data_AF-A0A8T6VFJ7-F1
#
_entry.id   AF-A0A8T6VFJ7-F1
#
_cell.length_a   1.000
_cell.length_b   1.000
_cell.length_c   1.000
_cell.angle_alpha   90.00
_cell.angle_beta   90.00
_cell.angle_gamma   90.00
#
_symmetry.space_group_name_H-M   'P 1'
#
loop_
_entity.id
_entity.type
_entity.pdbx_description
1 polymer ?
#
loop_
_entity_poly.entity_id
_entity_poly.type
_entity_poly.pdbx_seq_one_letter_code
_entity_poly.pdbx_strand_id
1 'polypeptide(L)'
;MKKSLVVWILGCLTFLAGLHTFDAVLCFASSNNAGSLLGLYPFSDEISQVAENVGIGAYFWLSLVATFAFMGVTCCFAFYDPVLSYVKRVVSETKIDDVQTDARLDSELTALSMINESLTNQGTLLNTVKGELDFVKDGITAIKIDAARLRSKMQGLETDLARLRKCPACGKNVVPEFRFCPHCGEKLSLYVLVRQVPKQDSQLVKTISN
;
A
#
# COMPACT_ATOMS: atom_id res chain seq x y z
N MET A 1 -36.90 -18.07 28.39
CA MET A 1 -37.82 -17.00 27.91
C MET A 1 -37.10 -15.69 27.62
N LYS A 2 -36.31 -15.11 28.55
CA LYS A 2 -35.63 -13.81 28.32
C LYS A 2 -34.66 -13.80 27.13
N LYS A 3 -33.88 -14.87 26.91
CA LYS A 3 -32.90 -14.96 25.80
C LYS A 3 -33.57 -14.96 24.42
N SER A 4 -34.64 -15.74 24.26
CA SER A 4 -35.41 -15.81 23.01
C SER A 4 -36.07 -14.46 22.66
N LEU A 5 -36.54 -13.72 23.67
CA LEU A 5 -37.08 -12.37 23.49
C LEU A 5 -35.99 -11.39 23.01
N VAL A 6 -34.79 -11.45 23.61
CA VAL A 6 -33.66 -10.58 23.24
C VAL A 6 -33.20 -10.85 21.80
N VAL A 7 -33.08 -12.13 21.42
CA VAL A 7 -32.72 -12.51 20.03
C VAL A 7 -33.77 -12.02 19.04
N TRP A 8 -35.06 -12.11 19.40
CA TRP A 8 -36.14 -11.63 18.55
C TRP A 8 -36.13 -10.10 18.39
N ILE A 9 -35.97 -9.36 19.50
CA ILE A 9 -35.88 -7.88 19.48
C ILE A 9 -34.66 -7.42 18.69
N LEU A 10 -33.49 -8.00 18.92
CA LEU A 10 -32.26 -7.64 18.20
C LEU A 10 -32.34 -8.03 16.71
N GLY A 11 -32.99 -9.14 16.38
CA GLY A 11 -33.28 -9.52 14.99
C GLY A 11 -34.19 -8.50 14.30
N CYS A 12 -35.26 -8.07 14.96
CA CYS A 12 -36.13 -6.99 14.46
C CYS A 12 -35.36 -5.67 14.25
N LEU A 13 -34.51 -5.29 15.21
CA LEU A 13 -33.67 -4.08 15.10
C LEU A 13 -32.67 -4.17 13.93
N THR A 14 -32.07 -5.34 13.72
CA THR A 14 -31.15 -5.58 12.60
C THR A 14 -31.85 -5.47 11.25
N PHE A 15 -33.06 -6.02 11.15
CA PHE A 15 -33.88 -5.91 9.94
C PHE A 15 -34.26 -4.46 9.63
N LEU A 16 -34.68 -3.70 10.64
CA LEU A 16 -35.00 -2.28 10.51
C LEU A 16 -33.77 -1.48 10.05
N ALA A 17 -32.61 -1.68 10.66
CA ALA A 17 -31.36 -1.02 10.25
C ALA A 17 -30.96 -1.37 8.79
N GLY A 18 -31.21 -2.61 8.36
CA GLY A 18 -31.03 -3.03 6.97
C GLY A 18 -31.94 -2.30 6.00
N LEU A 19 -33.21 -2.08 6.35
CA LEU A 19 -34.16 -1.30 5.54
C LEU A 19 -33.71 0.16 5.39
N HIS A 20 -33.19 0.78 6.46
CA HIS A 20 -32.63 2.14 6.39
C HIS A 20 -31.42 2.23 5.46
N THR A 21 -30.56 1.21 5.49
CA THR A 21 -29.41 1.10 4.59
C THR A 21 -29.85 0.96 3.13
N PHE A 22 -30.89 0.16 2.87
CA PHE A 22 -31.46 -0.02 1.53
C PHE A 22 -32.10 1.28 1.00
N ASP A 23 -32.83 2.02 1.84
CA ASP A 23 -33.41 3.32 1.46
C ASP A 23 -32.31 4.34 1.10
N ALA A 24 -31.24 4.41 1.91
CA ALA A 24 -30.11 5.30 1.61
C ALA A 24 -29.43 4.95 0.26
N VAL A 25 -29.34 3.67 -0.09
CA VAL A 25 -28.82 3.21 -1.39
C VAL A 25 -29.77 3.58 -2.53
N LEU A 26 -31.09 3.48 -2.33
CA LEU A 26 -32.07 3.91 -3.32
C LEU A 26 -32.02 5.42 -3.55
N CYS A 27 -31.83 6.23 -2.49
CA CYS A 27 -31.60 7.67 -2.60
C CYS A 27 -30.32 7.99 -3.40
N PHE A 28 -29.29 7.14 -3.32
CA PHE A 28 -28.07 7.32 -4.10
C PHE A 28 -28.25 6.90 -5.57
N ALA A 29 -29.02 5.85 -5.83
CA ALA A 29 -29.23 5.29 -7.16
C ALA A 29 -30.26 6.07 -8.00
N SER A 30 -31.27 6.66 -7.36
CA SER A 30 -32.29 7.47 -8.02
C SER A 30 -31.88 8.94 -8.02
N SER A 31 -31.41 9.46 -9.17
CA SER A 31 -31.11 10.89 -9.36
C SER A 31 -32.34 11.81 -9.22
N ASN A 32 -33.53 11.25 -9.03
CA ASN A 32 -34.76 11.99 -8.85
C ASN A 32 -35.32 11.67 -7.46
N ASN A 33 -35.85 12.68 -6.77
CA ASN A 33 -36.47 12.62 -5.43
C ASN A 33 -37.77 11.79 -5.40
N ALA A 34 -37.85 10.74 -6.21
CA ALA A 34 -39.00 9.86 -6.32
C ALA A 34 -38.97 8.86 -5.16
N GLY A 35 -39.48 9.34 -4.02
CA GLY A 35 -40.06 8.54 -2.95
C GLY A 35 -39.07 7.77 -2.10
N SER A 36 -38.60 8.38 -1.01
CA SER A 36 -38.12 7.62 0.15
C SER A 36 -39.18 6.60 0.52
N LEU A 37 -38.86 5.31 0.46
CA LEU A 37 -39.72 4.22 0.92
C LEU A 37 -40.07 4.40 2.40
N LEU A 38 -39.25 5.18 3.12
CA LEU A 38 -39.54 5.65 4.48
C LEU A 38 -40.88 6.39 4.61
N GLY A 39 -41.39 7.06 3.57
CA GLY A 39 -42.69 7.74 3.63
C GLY A 39 -43.90 6.81 3.84
N LEU A 40 -43.74 5.50 3.64
CA LEU A 40 -44.75 4.49 3.98
C LEU A 40 -44.67 4.03 5.44
N TYR A 41 -43.63 4.42 6.17
CA TYR A 41 -43.46 4.00 7.56
C TYR A 41 -44.15 5.01 8.49
N PRO A 42 -44.90 4.55 9.51
CA PRO A 42 -45.63 5.43 10.42
C PRO A 42 -44.74 6.37 11.27
N PHE A 43 -43.41 6.23 11.20
CA PHE A 43 -42.42 7.07 11.91
C PHE A 43 -41.50 7.85 10.95
N SER A 44 -41.93 8.05 9.71
CA SER A 44 -41.15 8.71 8.65
C SER A 44 -40.67 10.13 9.02
N ASP A 45 -41.50 10.89 9.74
CA ASP A 45 -41.22 12.29 10.10
C ASP A 45 -40.01 12.40 11.04
N GLU A 46 -39.93 11.50 12.01
CA GLU A 46 -38.88 11.50 13.03
C GLU A 46 -37.53 11.05 12.44
N ILE A 47 -37.57 10.17 11.44
CA ILE A 47 -36.37 9.69 10.74
C ILE A 47 -35.88 10.71 9.71
N SER A 48 -36.80 11.41 9.05
CA SER A 48 -36.48 12.48 8.10
C SER A 48 -35.76 13.63 8.80
N GLN A 49 -36.15 13.98 10.02
CA GLN A 49 -35.46 14.99 10.83
C GLN A 49 -34.01 14.60 11.17
N VAL A 50 -33.75 13.33 11.46
CA VAL A 50 -32.39 12.83 11.72
C VAL A 50 -31.57 12.76 10.43
N ALA A 51 -32.17 12.38 9.30
CA ALA A 51 -31.52 12.31 7.99
C ALA A 51 -31.24 13.70 7.38
N GLU A 52 -32.06 14.72 7.65
CA GLU A 52 -31.79 16.10 7.25
C GLU A 52 -30.64 16.70 8.05
N ASN A 53 -30.52 16.36 9.33
CA ASN A 53 -29.45 16.84 10.19
C ASN A 53 -28.11 16.11 9.93
N VAL A 54 -28.17 14.84 9.50
CA VAL A 54 -27.02 13.99 9.23
C VAL A 54 -27.02 13.62 7.76
N GLY A 55 -26.18 14.30 6.96
CA GLY A 55 -26.16 14.14 5.50
C GLY A 55 -26.19 12.69 5.02
N ILE A 56 -26.80 12.46 3.85
CA ILE A 56 -27.16 11.14 3.28
C ILE A 56 -26.05 10.08 3.43
N GLY A 57 -24.79 10.45 3.16
CA GLY A 57 -23.65 9.54 3.29
C GLY A 57 -23.39 9.11 4.74
N ALA A 58 -23.48 10.02 5.70
CA ALA A 58 -23.31 9.72 7.12
C ALA A 58 -24.46 8.84 7.64
N TYR A 59 -25.69 9.09 7.19
CA TYR A 59 -26.84 8.24 7.49
C TYR A 59 -26.69 6.80 6.96
N PHE A 60 -26.16 6.64 5.74
CA PHE A 60 -25.84 5.32 5.17
C PHE A 60 -24.81 4.57 6.04
N TRP A 61 -23.68 5.20 6.35
CA TRP A 61 -22.63 4.57 7.15
C TRP A 61 -23.09 4.25 8.56
N LEU A 62 -23.88 5.12 9.18
CA LEU A 62 -24.44 4.91 10.51
C LEU A 62 -25.37 3.70 10.53
N SER A 63 -26.27 3.59 9.54
CA SER A 63 -27.20 2.47 9.40
C SER A 63 -26.48 1.15 9.10
N LEU A 64 -25.43 1.21 8.27
CA LEU A 64 -24.60 0.06 7.95
C LEU A 64 -23.89 -0.48 9.20
N VAL A 65 -23.24 0.39 9.97
CA VAL A 65 -22.55 0.03 11.22
C VAL A 65 -23.53 -0.52 12.24
N ALA A 66 -24.70 0.12 12.40
CA ALA A 66 -25.75 -0.36 13.30
C ALA A 66 -26.24 -1.76 12.91
N THR A 67 -26.43 -2.02 11.61
CA THR A 67 -26.84 -3.35 11.11
C THR A 67 -25.82 -4.42 11.49
N PHE A 68 -24.54 -4.18 11.23
CA PHE A 68 -23.48 -5.13 11.59
C PHE A 68 -23.33 -5.31 13.10
N ALA A 69 -23.48 -4.23 13.88
CA ALA A 69 -23.43 -4.30 15.34
C ALA A 69 -24.58 -5.14 15.91
N PHE A 70 -25.82 -4.88 15.52
CA PHE A 70 -26.98 -5.65 16.00
C PHE A 70 -26.95 -7.10 15.52
N MET A 71 -26.52 -7.35 14.27
CA MET A 71 -26.30 -8.71 13.76
C MET A 71 -25.24 -9.45 14.59
N GLY A 72 -24.09 -8.81 14.83
CA GLY A 72 -22.99 -9.39 15.61
C GLY A 72 -23.41 -9.73 17.04
N VAL A 73 -24.09 -8.82 17.73
CA VAL A 73 -24.62 -9.06 19.08
C VAL A 73 -25.64 -10.21 19.07
N THR A 74 -26.52 -10.26 18.07
CA THR A 74 -27.49 -11.35 17.91
C THR A 74 -26.79 -12.70 17.76
N CYS A 75 -25.74 -12.78 16.91
CA CYS A 75 -24.93 -13.98 16.75
C CYS A 75 -24.24 -14.39 18.05
N CYS A 76 -23.66 -13.44 18.79
CA CYS A 76 -23.03 -13.73 20.09
C CYS A 76 -24.04 -14.38 21.05
N PHE A 77 -25.23 -13.78 21.23
CA PHE A 77 -26.25 -14.34 22.12
C PHE A 77 -26.83 -15.67 21.64
N ALA A 78 -26.98 -15.87 20.32
CA ALA A 78 -27.48 -17.12 19.75
C ALA A 78 -26.50 -18.28 19.94
N PHE A 79 -25.19 -18.03 19.84
CA PHE A 79 -24.17 -19.08 19.87
C PHE A 79 -23.41 -19.23 21.19
N TYR A 80 -23.57 -18.31 22.15
CA TYR A 80 -22.84 -18.37 23.43
C TYR A 80 -23.09 -19.65 24.23
N ASP A 81 -24.35 -20.03 24.46
CA ASP A 81 -24.70 -21.24 25.23
C ASP A 81 -24.26 -22.56 24.54
N PRO A 82 -24.53 -22.80 23.23
CA PRO A 82 -24.13 -24.05 22.57
C PRO A 82 -22.61 -24.19 22.46
N VAL A 83 -21.88 -23.11 22.19
CA VAL A 83 -20.41 -23.14 22.13
C VAL A 83 -19.83 -23.40 23.52
N LEU A 84 -20.34 -22.75 24.57
CA LEU A 84 -19.84 -22.95 25.93
C LEU A 84 -20.09 -24.38 26.43
N SER A 85 -21.25 -24.96 26.11
CA SER A 85 -21.56 -26.35 26.45
C SER A 85 -20.71 -27.36 25.66
N TYR A 86 -20.42 -27.08 24.39
CA TYR A 86 -19.53 -27.90 23.57
C TYR A 86 -18.09 -27.86 24.11
N VAL A 87 -17.55 -26.66 24.38
CA VAL A 87 -16.21 -26.49 24.96
C VAL A 87 -16.12 -27.19 26.32
N LYS A 88 -17.12 -27.00 27.19
CA LYS A 88 -17.16 -27.68 28.49
C LYS A 88 -17.18 -29.19 28.36
N ARG A 89 -17.92 -29.73 27.38
CA ARG A 89 -17.98 -31.16 27.09
C ARG A 89 -16.64 -31.70 26.61
N VAL A 90 -16.00 -31.06 25.64
CA VAL A 90 -14.67 -31.44 25.13
C VAL A 90 -13.62 -31.40 26.24
N VAL A 91 -13.61 -30.34 27.05
CA VAL A 91 -12.70 -30.21 28.21
C VAL A 91 -12.98 -31.25 29.30
N SER A 92 -14.23 -31.71 29.45
CA SER A 92 -14.56 -32.78 30.40
C SER A 92 -14.19 -34.17 29.88
N GLU A 93 -14.31 -34.41 28.57
CA GLU A 93 -13.95 -35.67 27.93
C GLU A 93 -12.43 -35.89 27.97
N THR A 94 -11.62 -34.83 27.80
CA THR A 94 -10.15 -34.94 27.92
C THR A 94 -9.69 -35.23 29.35
N LYS A 95 -10.47 -34.86 30.37
CA LYS A 95 -10.12 -35.10 31.78
C LYS A 95 -10.32 -36.56 32.23
N ILE A 96 -10.95 -37.40 31.40
CA ILE A 96 -11.17 -38.83 31.66
C ILE A 96 -10.05 -39.69 31.05
N ASP A 97 -9.26 -39.16 30.11
CA ASP A 97 -8.21 -39.87 29.37
C ASP A 97 -6.78 -39.71 29.94
N ASP A 98 -6.64 -39.05 31.10
CA ASP A 98 -5.37 -38.57 31.71
C ASP A 98 -4.35 -39.67 32.06
N VAL A 99 -4.70 -40.96 31.95
CA VAL A 99 -3.79 -42.09 32.22
C VAL A 99 -3.14 -42.65 30.93
N GLN A 100 -3.68 -42.35 29.75
CA GLN A 100 -3.14 -42.85 28.46
C GLN A 100 -2.60 -41.72 27.54
N THR A 101 -2.83 -40.45 27.89
CA THR A 101 -2.51 -39.29 27.05
C THR A 101 -1.09 -38.73 27.23
N ASP A 102 -0.43 -38.93 28.38
CA ASP A 102 0.89 -38.37 28.68
C ASP A 102 1.96 -38.69 27.62
N ALA A 103 2.05 -39.96 27.19
CA ALA A 103 3.06 -40.38 26.20
C ALA A 103 2.81 -39.82 24.79
N ARG A 104 1.56 -39.49 24.44
CA ARG A 104 1.19 -38.90 23.14
C ARG A 104 1.35 -37.39 23.15
N LEU A 105 1.03 -36.75 24.28
CA LEU A 105 1.24 -35.32 24.52
C LEU A 105 2.73 -34.96 24.45
N ASP A 106 3.62 -35.77 25.03
CA ASP A 106 5.07 -35.54 24.96
C ASP A 106 5.60 -35.60 23.52
N SER A 107 5.08 -36.50 22.69
CA SER A 107 5.45 -36.59 21.28
C SER A 107 4.99 -35.37 20.47
N GLU A 108 3.78 -34.87 20.71
CA GLU A 108 3.24 -33.66 20.08
C GLU A 108 3.99 -32.40 20.55
N LEU A 109 4.32 -32.32 21.85
CA LEU A 109 5.10 -31.22 22.42
C LEU A 109 6.51 -31.16 21.81
N THR A 110 7.11 -32.33 21.59
CA THR A 110 8.42 -32.47 20.94
C THR A 110 8.36 -32.04 19.47
N ALA A 111 7.30 -32.40 18.74
CA ALA A 111 7.08 -31.95 17.37
C ALA A 111 6.86 -30.42 17.28
N LEU A 112 6.07 -29.86 18.20
CA LEU A 112 5.85 -28.40 18.29
C LEU A 112 7.14 -27.65 18.65
N SER A 113 7.98 -28.21 19.51
CA SER A 113 9.31 -27.65 19.81
C SER A 113 10.20 -27.59 18.58
N MET A 114 10.23 -28.67 17.79
CA MET A 114 11.00 -28.69 16.53
C MET A 114 10.46 -27.69 15.50
N ILE A 115 9.14 -27.52 15.43
CA ILE A 115 8.52 -26.52 14.54
C ILE A 115 8.90 -25.10 14.99
N ASN A 116 8.86 -24.82 16.29
CA ASN A 116 9.23 -23.51 16.82
C ASN A 116 10.71 -23.18 16.56
N GLU A 117 11.61 -24.15 16.70
CA GLU A 117 13.02 -24.00 16.36
C GLU A 117 13.22 -23.75 14.86
N SER A 118 12.50 -24.49 14.00
CA SER A 118 12.53 -24.29 12.55
C SER A 118 12.03 -22.89 12.14
N LEU A 119 10.94 -22.42 12.73
CA LEU A 119 10.41 -21.07 12.49
C LEU A 119 11.39 -19.99 12.98
N THR A 120 12.06 -20.21 14.10
CA THR A 120 13.08 -19.28 14.62
C THR A 120 14.28 -19.21 13.66
N ASN A 121 14.77 -20.36 13.19
CA ASN A 121 15.84 -20.44 12.20
C ASN A 121 15.45 -19.75 10.88
N GLN A 122 14.24 -19.99 10.38
CA GLN A 122 13.70 -19.29 9.20
C GLN A 122 13.59 -17.77 9.40
N GLY A 123 13.21 -17.33 10.60
CA GLY A 123 13.18 -15.91 10.97
C GLY A 123 14.56 -15.25 10.89
N THR A 124 15.62 -15.93 11.35
CA THR A 124 16.99 -15.41 11.26
C THR A 124 17.50 -15.30 9.82
N LEU A 125 17.17 -16.28 8.97
CA LEU A 125 17.52 -16.27 7.55
C LEU A 125 16.81 -15.12 6.82
N LEU A 126 15.52 -14.91 7.08
CA LEU A 126 14.75 -13.80 6.52
C LEU A 126 15.35 -12.44 6.89
N ASN A 127 15.79 -12.26 8.14
CA ASN A 127 16.45 -11.02 8.57
C ASN A 127 17.79 -10.81 7.86
N THR A 128 18.54 -11.88 7.60
CA THR A 128 19.80 -11.81 6.84
C THR A 128 19.55 -11.40 5.40
N VAL A 129 18.61 -12.06 4.71
CA VAL A 129 18.22 -11.73 3.33
C VAL A 129 17.68 -10.31 3.22
N LYS A 130 16.90 -9.86 4.21
CA LYS A 130 16.42 -8.47 4.28
C LYS A 130 17.59 -7.47 4.34
N GLY A 131 18.60 -7.75 5.15
CA GLY A 131 19.81 -6.92 5.24
C GLY A 131 20.57 -6.86 3.92
N GLU A 132 20.73 -7.99 3.22
CA GLU A 132 21.36 -8.02 1.89
C GLU A 132 20.55 -7.24 0.85
N LEU A 133 19.22 -7.33 0.90
CA LEU A 133 18.35 -6.58 -0.01
C LEU A 133 18.45 -5.06 0.23
N ASP A 134 18.54 -4.63 1.49
CA ASP A 134 18.73 -3.22 1.83
C ASP A 134 20.08 -2.70 1.30
N PHE A 135 21.16 -3.48 1.40
CA PHE A 135 22.45 -3.14 0.80
C PHE A 135 22.39 -3.03 -0.73
N VAL A 136 21.73 -3.98 -1.39
CA VAL A 136 21.53 -3.95 -2.85
C VAL A 136 20.70 -2.73 -3.27
N LYS A 137 19.65 -2.41 -2.50
CA LYS A 137 18.81 -1.24 -2.72
C LYS A 137 19.61 0.05 -2.62
N ASP A 138 20.48 0.17 -1.63
CA ASP A 138 21.38 1.31 -1.48
C ASP A 138 22.34 1.42 -2.66
N GLY A 139 22.94 0.30 -3.09
CA GLY A 139 23.78 0.24 -4.28
C GLY A 139 23.05 0.70 -5.56
N ILE A 140 21.80 0.26 -5.75
CA ILE A 140 20.96 0.70 -6.89
C ILE A 140 20.69 2.20 -6.81
N THR A 141 20.45 2.76 -5.62
CA THR A 141 20.23 4.21 -5.48
C THR A 141 21.48 5.01 -5.85
N ALA A 142 22.67 4.54 -5.46
CA ALA A 142 23.95 5.14 -5.85
C ALA A 142 24.16 5.10 -7.37
N ILE A 143 23.92 3.94 -8.01
CA ILE A 143 24.00 3.80 -9.47
C ILE A 143 23.00 4.71 -10.16
N LYS A 144 21.79 4.87 -9.62
CA LYS A 144 20.78 5.78 -10.18
C LYS A 144 21.25 7.23 -10.16
N ILE A 145 21.93 7.66 -9.10
CA ILE A 145 22.52 9.00 -9.00
C ILE A 145 23.63 9.17 -10.04
N ASP A 146 24.51 8.19 -10.19
CA ASP A 146 25.59 8.24 -11.18
C ASP A 146 25.06 8.25 -12.62
N ALA A 147 24.02 7.46 -12.91
CA ALA A 147 23.34 7.45 -14.19
C ALA A 147 22.70 8.82 -14.50
N ALA A 148 22.08 9.47 -13.50
CA ALA A 148 21.54 10.82 -13.66
C ALA A 148 22.65 11.86 -13.93
N ARG A 149 23.79 11.73 -13.25
CA ARG A 149 24.97 12.59 -13.47
C ARG A 149 25.60 12.39 -14.86
N LEU A 150 25.66 11.16 -15.35
CA LEU A 150 26.11 10.87 -16.72
C LEU A 150 25.16 11.48 -17.75
N ARG A 151 23.85 11.34 -17.53
CA ARG A 151 22.83 11.92 -18.42
C ARG A 151 22.94 13.45 -18.51
N SER A 152 23.18 14.14 -17.40
CA SER A 152 23.34 15.60 -17.42
C SER A 152 24.62 16.03 -18.14
N LYS A 153 25.73 15.29 -17.97
CA LYS A 153 26.97 15.52 -18.74
C LYS A 153 26.76 15.32 -20.24
N MET A 154 26.02 14.29 -20.64
CA MET A 154 25.69 14.05 -22.05
C MET A 154 24.86 15.19 -22.65
N GLN A 155 23.85 15.67 -21.92
CA GLN A 155 23.04 16.82 -22.36
C GLN A 155 23.89 18.10 -22.49
N GLY A 156 24.81 18.34 -21.54
CA GLY A 156 25.75 19.46 -21.61
C GLY A 156 26.60 19.42 -22.89
N LEU A 157 27.23 18.28 -23.16
CA LEU A 157 28.02 18.07 -24.38
C LEU A 157 27.21 18.25 -25.66
N GLU A 158 25.96 17.76 -25.68
CA GLU A 158 25.07 17.95 -26.82
C GLU A 158 24.74 19.43 -27.04
N THR A 159 24.47 20.19 -25.97
CA THR A 159 24.21 21.63 -26.07
C THR A 159 25.43 22.42 -26.51
N ASP A 160 26.63 22.07 -26.04
CA ASP A 160 27.88 22.71 -26.45
C ASP A 160 28.17 22.43 -27.94
N LEU A 161 27.94 21.20 -28.39
CA LEU A 161 28.05 20.85 -29.81
C LEU A 161 27.02 21.60 -30.66
N ALA A 162 25.79 21.76 -30.17
CA ALA A 162 24.74 22.52 -30.86
C ALA A 162 25.08 24.04 -30.95
N ARG A 163 25.79 24.59 -29.96
CA ARG A 163 26.29 25.98 -30.00
C ARG A 163 27.42 26.15 -31.01
N LEU A 164 28.33 25.18 -31.10
CA LEU A 164 29.40 25.16 -32.12
C LEU A 164 28.86 25.05 -33.55
N ARG A 165 27.63 24.56 -33.72
CA ARG A 165 26.93 24.52 -35.01
C ARG A 165 26.24 25.83 -35.38
N LYS A 166 26.45 26.95 -34.68
CA LYS A 166 25.90 28.27 -35.04
C LYS A 166 27.01 29.26 -35.37
N CYS A 167 26.78 30.10 -36.37
CA CYS A 167 27.69 31.20 -36.70
C CYS A 167 27.66 32.28 -35.59
N PRO A 168 28.80 32.71 -35.05
CA PRO A 168 28.83 33.74 -34.01
C PRO A 168 28.42 35.14 -34.51
N ALA A 169 28.53 35.42 -35.81
CA ALA A 169 28.19 36.72 -36.38
C ALA A 169 26.70 36.86 -36.77
N CYS A 170 26.09 35.81 -37.34
CA CYS A 170 24.71 35.87 -37.82
C CYS A 170 23.72 34.93 -37.10
N GLY A 171 24.21 34.07 -36.20
CA GLY A 171 23.38 33.15 -35.39
C GLY A 171 22.77 31.96 -36.15
N LYS A 172 22.94 31.87 -37.48
CA LYS A 172 22.39 30.78 -38.30
C LYS A 172 23.21 29.49 -38.13
N ASN A 173 22.54 28.34 -38.27
CA ASN A 173 23.22 27.05 -38.17
C ASN A 173 24.21 26.88 -39.33
N VAL A 174 25.41 26.39 -39.04
CA VAL A 174 26.46 26.09 -40.02
C VAL A 174 27.05 24.72 -39.74
N VAL A 175 27.32 23.98 -40.80
CA VAL A 175 27.98 22.68 -40.72
C VAL A 175 29.46 22.90 -40.41
N PRO A 176 30.06 22.12 -39.49
CA PRO A 176 31.46 22.27 -39.06
C PRO A 176 32.52 21.98 -40.15
N GLU A 177 32.12 21.76 -41.40
CA GLU A 177 33.03 21.50 -42.52
C GLU A 177 33.36 22.78 -43.31
N PHE A 178 32.61 23.87 -43.13
CA PHE A 178 32.81 25.12 -43.86
C PHE A 178 33.77 26.08 -43.15
N ARG A 179 34.76 26.62 -43.89
CA ARG A 179 35.72 27.62 -43.39
C ARG A 179 35.14 29.04 -43.28
N PHE A 180 34.04 29.30 -44.01
CA PHE A 180 33.32 30.58 -44.03
C PHE A 180 31.83 30.32 -43.90
N CYS A 181 31.09 31.21 -43.23
CA CYS A 181 29.65 31.08 -43.09
C CYS A 181 28.96 31.34 -44.44
N PRO A 182 28.13 30.41 -44.96
CA PRO A 182 27.43 30.58 -46.24
C PRO A 182 26.34 31.65 -46.22
N HIS A 183 25.97 32.16 -45.04
CA HIS A 183 24.89 33.14 -44.90
C HIS A 183 25.36 34.59 -44.72
N CYS A 184 26.54 34.81 -44.14
CA CYS A 184 27.06 36.16 -43.86
C CYS A 184 28.52 36.39 -44.28
N GLY A 185 29.25 35.35 -44.70
CA GLY A 185 30.64 35.46 -45.16
C GLY A 185 31.70 35.48 -44.05
N GLU A 186 31.32 35.46 -42.78
CA GLU A 186 32.26 35.48 -41.64
C GLU A 186 33.14 34.22 -41.58
N LYS A 187 34.41 34.38 -41.20
CA LYS A 187 35.35 33.25 -41.10
C LYS A 187 35.06 32.41 -39.85
N LEU A 188 34.86 31.11 -40.03
CA LEU A 188 34.60 30.18 -38.93
C LEU A 188 35.91 29.54 -38.49
N SER A 189 36.37 29.90 -37.29
CA SER A 189 37.50 29.25 -36.63
C SER A 189 37.03 28.01 -35.88
N LEU A 190 36.86 26.89 -36.59
CA LEU A 190 36.64 25.60 -35.94
C LEU A 190 37.90 25.15 -35.21
N TYR A 191 37.98 25.43 -33.91
CA TYR A 191 38.89 24.71 -33.04
C TYR A 191 38.22 23.41 -32.60
N VAL A 192 38.65 22.31 -33.23
CA VAL A 192 38.51 20.96 -32.69
C VAL A 192 39.31 20.89 -31.39
N LEU A 193 38.65 20.92 -30.24
CA LEU A 193 39.22 20.48 -28.97
C LEU A 193 38.27 19.49 -28.31
N VAL A 194 38.16 18.31 -28.93
CA VAL A 194 37.87 17.09 -28.18
C VAL A 194 39.17 16.70 -27.47
N ARG A 195 39.16 16.79 -26.13
CA ARG A 195 40.19 16.44 -25.12
C ARG A 195 41.26 17.49 -24.79
N GLN A 196 40.97 18.31 -23.79
CA GLN A 196 41.91 18.52 -22.69
C GLN A 196 41.41 17.68 -21.52
N VAL A 197 41.98 16.49 -21.32
CA VAL A 197 41.87 15.79 -20.03
C VAL A 197 42.63 16.67 -19.02
N PRO A 198 42.02 17.10 -17.90
CA PRO A 198 42.77 17.83 -16.89
C PRO A 198 43.90 16.95 -16.35
N LYS A 199 45.14 17.45 -16.42
CA LYS A 199 46.31 16.89 -15.74
C LYS A 199 46.18 17.20 -14.24
N GLN A 200 45.75 16.22 -13.46
CA GLN A 200 45.83 16.18 -11.99
C GLN A 200 45.57 14.72 -11.59
N ASP A 201 46.47 13.91 -11.02
CA ASP A 201 47.70 14.13 -10.28
C ASP A 201 48.70 12.98 -10.54
N SER A 202 49.91 13.32 -10.98
CA SER A 202 51.05 12.39 -11.09
C SER A 202 52.06 12.70 -9.99
N GLN A 203 51.63 12.58 -8.73
CA GLN A 203 52.46 12.80 -7.53
C GLN A 203 52.26 11.73 -6.44
N LEU A 204 51.65 10.57 -6.76
CA LEU A 204 51.50 9.45 -5.80
C LEU A 204 52.05 8.10 -6.31
N VAL A 205 53.07 8.14 -7.19
CA VAL A 205 53.83 6.93 -7.62
C VAL A 205 55.33 7.20 -7.55
N LYS A 206 55.81 7.73 -6.42
CA LYS A 206 57.25 7.78 -6.09
C LYS A 206 57.60 7.24 -4.71
N THR A 207 56.65 6.64 -3.99
CA THR A 207 56.87 6.09 -2.64
C THR A 207 56.75 4.56 -2.58
N ILE A 208 56.85 3.87 -3.73
CA ILE A 208 56.94 2.41 -3.81
C ILE A 208 58.12 2.03 -4.71
N SER A 209 59.30 2.59 -4.42
CA SER A 209 60.57 2.06 -4.88
C SER A 209 61.69 2.68 -4.03
N ASN A 210 61.73 2.27 -2.77
CA ASN A 210 62.95 2.12 -1.97
C ASN A 210 62.63 1.24 -0.75
#